data_AF-A0A0T6AKL4-F1
#
_entry.id   AF-A0A0T6AKL4-F1
#
_cell.length_a   1.000
_cell.length_b   1.000
_cell.length_c   1.000
_cell.angle_alpha   90.00
_cell.angle_beta   90.00
_cell.angle_gamma   90.00
#
_symmetry.space_group_name_H-M   'P 1'
#
loop_
_entity.id
_entity.type
_entity.pdbx_description
1 polymer ?
#
loop_
_entity_poly.entity_id
_entity_poly.type
_entity_poly.pdbx_seq_one_letter_code
_entity_poly.pdbx_strand_id
1 'polypeptide(L)'
;MESPRVTADIVEATEFPELARRYNVYAVPKIVINDTHEFVGALPEPHFITALARAVIGDGEGPLEETAEGAAEVEATPLDSGLGDDDV
;
A
#
# COMPACT_ATOMS: atom_id res chain seq x y z
N MET A 1 -15.77 14.83 2.64
CA MET A 1 -15.53 15.94 3.61
C MET A 1 -14.12 15.75 4.13
N GLU A 2 -13.35 16.83 4.26
CA GLU A 2 -12.00 16.80 4.84
C GLU A 2 -12.04 17.19 6.33
N SER A 3 -10.99 16.81 7.08
CA SER A 3 -10.86 17.13 8.50
C SER A 3 -9.72 18.13 8.71
N PRO A 4 -9.93 19.25 9.43
CA PRO A 4 -8.85 20.19 9.75
C PRO A 4 -7.84 19.63 10.77
N ARG A 5 -8.10 18.45 11.32
CA ARG A 5 -7.22 17.76 12.29
C ARG A 5 -6.26 16.77 11.62
N VAL A 6 -6.36 16.60 10.31
CA VAL A 6 -5.53 15.65 9.55
C VAL A 6 -4.70 16.45 8.56
N THR A 7 -3.38 16.37 8.70
CA THR A 7 -2.41 16.89 7.73
C THR A 7 -1.70 15.71 7.09
N ALA A 8 -1.39 15.82 5.80
CA ALA A 8 -0.69 14.78 5.05
C ALA A 8 0.32 15.43 4.11
N ASP A 9 1.53 14.88 4.12
CA ASP A 9 2.60 15.24 3.19
C ASP A 9 2.91 14.02 2.31
N ILE A 10 3.19 14.28 1.04
CA ILE A 10 3.62 13.25 0.09
C ILE A 10 5.11 13.45 -0.15
N VAL A 11 5.87 12.37 0.03
CA VAL A 11 7.32 12.36 -0.19
C VAL A 11 7.63 11.41 -1.33
N GLU A 12 8.38 11.89 -2.31
CA GLU A 12 8.97 11.04 -3.34
C GLU A 12 10.22 10.36 -2.76
N ALA A 13 10.21 9.03 -2.63
CA ALA A 13 11.25 8.31 -1.88
C ALA A 13 12.64 8.36 -2.54
N THR A 14 12.72 8.42 -3.87
CA THR A 14 13.95 8.50 -4.65
C THR A 14 14.65 9.87 -4.54
N GLU A 15 13.90 10.94 -4.30
CA GLU A 15 14.45 12.28 -4.03
C GLU A 15 14.99 12.44 -2.60
N PHE A 16 14.51 11.62 -1.65
CA PHE A 16 14.89 11.70 -0.24
C PHE A 16 15.43 10.36 0.31
N PRO A 17 16.58 9.87 -0.17
CA PRO A 17 17.11 8.54 0.18
C PRO A 17 17.47 8.38 1.67
N GLU A 18 17.81 9.45 2.37
CA GLU A 18 18.02 9.41 3.83
C GLU A 18 16.70 9.21 4.59
N LEU A 19 15.63 9.84 4.11
CA LEU A 19 14.30 9.72 4.71
C LEU A 19 13.71 8.33 4.42
N ALA A 20 13.86 7.85 3.19
CA ALA A 20 13.47 6.50 2.80
C ALA A 20 14.18 5.44 3.66
N ARG A 21 15.49 5.59 3.94
CA ARG A 21 16.21 4.71 4.86
C ARG A 21 15.71 4.82 6.30
N ARG A 22 15.47 6.04 6.81
CA ARG A 22 14.96 6.25 8.17
C ARG A 22 13.63 5.53 8.41
N TYR A 23 12.73 5.58 7.43
CA TYR A 23 11.42 4.92 7.51
C TYR A 23 11.41 3.52 6.89
N ASN A 24 12.57 2.92 6.58
CA ASN A 24 12.67 1.58 5.99
C ASN A 24 11.72 1.38 4.79
N VAL A 25 11.73 2.34 3.85
CA VAL A 25 10.89 2.29 2.64
C VAL A 25 11.52 1.31 1.65
N TYR A 26 10.95 0.11 1.56
CA TYR A 26 11.33 -0.92 0.58
C TYR A 26 10.33 -1.08 -0.56
N ALA A 27 9.09 -0.64 -0.35
CA ALA A 27 8.00 -0.67 -1.32
C ALA A 27 7.16 0.60 -1.17
N VAL A 28 6.51 1.00 -2.26
CA VAL A 28 5.68 2.20 -2.34
C VAL A 28 4.29 1.85 -2.88
N PRO A 29 3.21 2.55 -2.47
CA PRO A 29 3.20 3.62 -1.47
C PRO A 29 3.40 3.08 -0.03
N LYS A 30 4.17 3.81 0.80
CA LYS A 30 4.27 3.57 2.25
C LYS A 30 3.67 4.74 3.00
N ILE A 31 2.79 4.45 3.94
CA ILE A 31 2.09 5.44 4.76
C ILE A 31 2.66 5.33 6.16
N VAL A 32 3.02 6.47 6.74
CA VAL A 32 3.47 6.59 8.13
C VAL A 32 2.58 7.60 8.83
N ILE A 33 2.05 7.24 9.99
CA ILE A 33 1.14 8.05 10.80
C ILE A 33 1.83 8.38 12.11
N ASN A 34 2.06 9.68 12.35
CA ASN A 34 2.66 10.21 13.59
C ASN A 34 3.95 9.48 14.03
N ASP A 35 4.76 8.98 13.08
CA ASP A 35 5.98 8.20 13.33
C ASP A 35 5.81 6.94 14.20
N THR A 36 4.57 6.47 14.40
CA THR A 36 4.26 5.36 15.32
C THR A 36 3.57 4.18 14.65
N HIS A 37 2.84 4.43 13.56
CA HIS A 37 2.12 3.41 12.81
C HIS A 37 2.45 3.52 11.34
N GLU A 38 2.55 2.38 10.66
CA GLU A 38 2.88 2.34 9.25
C GLU A 38 2.24 1.16 8.54
N PHE A 39 2.02 1.31 7.23
CA PHE A 39 1.63 0.23 6.34
C PHE A 39 2.08 0.52 4.91
N VAL A 40 2.12 -0.54 4.09
CA VAL A 40 2.49 -0.49 2.68
C VAL A 40 1.28 -0.84 1.82
N GLY A 41 1.19 -0.21 0.65
CA GLY A 41 0.15 -0.46 -0.33
C GLY A 41 -1.04 0.50 -0.25
N ALA A 42 -1.87 0.47 -1.29
CA ALA A 42 -3.08 1.28 -1.38
C ALA A 42 -4.26 0.54 -0.74
N LEU A 43 -4.43 0.71 0.58
CA LEU A 43 -5.56 0.15 1.29
C LEU A 43 -6.88 0.78 0.83
N PRO A 44 -7.99 0.02 0.72
CA PRO A 44 -9.32 0.58 0.55
C PRO A 44 -9.66 1.54 1.69
N GLU A 45 -10.45 2.57 1.41
CA GLU A 45 -10.79 3.64 2.37
C GLU A 45 -11.24 3.13 3.76
N PRO A 46 -12.13 2.12 3.88
CA PRO A 46 -12.54 1.63 5.21
C PRO A 46 -11.37 1.07 6.05
N HIS A 47 -10.43 0.42 5.39
CA HIS A 47 -9.24 -0.15 6.05
C HIS A 47 -8.27 0.96 6.44
N PHE A 48 -8.09 1.97 5.59
CA PHE A 48 -7.29 3.16 5.89
C PHE A 48 -7.81 3.90 7.12
N ILE A 49 -9.13 4.16 7.19
CA ILE A 49 -9.74 4.85 8.34
C ILE A 49 -9.57 4.04 9.63
N THR A 50 -9.67 2.72 9.55
CA THR A 50 -9.42 1.83 10.69
C THR A 50 -7.96 1.93 11.17
N ALA A 51 -6.99 1.94 10.25
CA ALA A 51 -5.58 2.14 10.56
C ALA A 51 -5.32 3.48 11.26
N LEU A 52 -5.90 4.56 10.71
CA LEU A 52 -5.81 5.91 11.27
C LEU A 52 -6.43 6.00 12.67
N ALA A 53 -7.60 5.41 12.87
CA ALA A 53 -8.28 5.41 14.16
C ALA A 53 -7.45 4.71 15.25
N ARG A 54 -6.86 3.54 14.93
CA ARG A 54 -5.95 2.83 15.85
C ARG A 54 -4.74 3.68 16.22
N ALA A 55 -4.16 4.37 15.24
CA ALA A 55 -2.99 5.22 15.46
C ALA A 55 -3.26 6.46 16.34
N VAL A 56 -4.49 6.95 16.40
CA VAL A 56 -4.85 8.21 17.09
C VAL A 56 -5.60 7.98 18.40
N ILE A 57 -6.49 6.98 18.45
CA ILE A 57 -7.35 6.70 19.61
C ILE A 57 -6.72 5.66 20.54
N GLY A 58 -5.96 4.72 19.98
CA GLY A 58 -5.24 3.66 20.71
C GLY A 58 -6.14 2.54 21.19
N ASP A 59 -6.25 1.45 20.40
CA ASP A 59 -7.07 0.26 20.71
C ASP A 59 -6.36 -1.09 20.39
N GLY A 60 -5.02 -1.15 20.52
CA GLY A 60 -4.27 -2.42 20.46
C GLY A 60 -3.08 -2.43 19.50
N GLU A 61 -1.94 -2.85 20.03
CA GLU A 61 -0.68 -3.04 19.32
C GLU A 61 -0.79 -4.19 18.30
N GLY A 62 -0.41 -3.93 17.05
CA GLY A 62 -0.24 -4.97 16.03
C GLY A 62 -0.10 -4.38 14.62
N PRO A 63 0.91 -4.78 13.82
CA PRO A 63 1.00 -4.42 12.41
C PRO A 63 -0.29 -4.85 11.69
N LEU A 64 -0.79 -4.03 10.78
CA LEU A 64 -1.77 -4.49 9.79
C LEU A 64 -0.99 -5.39 8.84
N GLU A 65 -1.10 -6.71 9.03
CA GLU A 65 -0.53 -7.66 8.08
C GLU A 65 -1.06 -7.36 6.68
N GLU A 66 -0.13 -7.22 5.75
CA GLU A 66 -0.35 -7.09 4.32
C GLU A 66 -0.95 -8.40 3.79
N THR A 67 -2.25 -8.61 3.99
CA THR A 67 -2.96 -9.63 3.20
C THR A 67 -3.17 -9.04 1.82
N ALA A 68 -2.24 -9.36 0.92
CA ALA A 68 -2.30 -9.10 -0.51
C ALA A 68 -3.42 -9.91 -1.19
N GLU A 69 -4.67 -9.75 -0.74
CA GLU A 69 -5.85 -10.31 -1.37
C GLU A 69 -6.75 -9.15 -1.79
N GLY A 70 -6.53 -8.65 -3.00
CA GLY A 70 -7.29 -7.52 -3.54
C GLY A 70 -6.64 -6.73 -4.67
N ALA A 71 -5.46 -7.12 -5.15
CA ALA A 71 -4.98 -6.64 -6.44
C ALA A 71 -5.87 -7.27 -7.52
N ALA A 72 -6.76 -6.45 -8.08
CA ALA A 72 -7.72 -6.81 -9.11
C ALA A 72 -7.10 -7.68 -10.22
N GLU A 73 -7.77 -8.79 -10.52
CA GLU A 73 -7.67 -9.47 -11.81
C GLU A 73 -7.88 -8.44 -12.92
N VAL A 74 -6.80 -8.02 -13.55
CA VAL A 74 -6.86 -7.52 -14.92
C VAL A 74 -6.48 -8.70 -15.79
N GLU A 75 -7.51 -9.40 -16.24
CA GLU A 75 -7.44 -10.50 -17.20
C GLU A 75 -6.65 -10.05 -18.43
N ALA A 76 -5.37 -10.41 -18.49
CA ALA A 76 -4.59 -10.29 -19.71
C ALA A 76 -5.14 -11.34 -20.68
N THR A 77 -6.00 -10.91 -21.60
CA THR A 77 -6.51 -11.74 -22.69
C THR A 77 -5.31 -12.38 -23.40
N PRO A 78 -5.21 -13.72 -23.46
CA PRO A 78 -4.13 -14.36 -24.20
C PRO A 78 -4.31 -14.02 -25.69
N LEU A 79 -3.28 -13.44 -26.29
CA LEU A 79 -3.17 -13.33 -27.74
C LEU A 79 -3.06 -14.77 -28.27
N ASP A 80 -4.13 -15.27 -28.88
CA ASP A 80 -4.18 -16.55 -29.58
C ASP A 80 -3.14 -16.56 -30.71
N SER A 81 -1.94 -17.09 -30.42
CA SER A 81 -0.97 -17.46 -31.43
C SER A 81 -1.18 -18.93 -31.77
N GLY A 82 -2.15 -19.19 -32.66
CA GLY A 82 -2.30 -20.47 -33.32
C GLY A 82 -1.03 -20.82 -34.09
N LEU A 83 -0.21 -21.68 -33.49
CA LEU A 83 0.81 -22.48 -34.17
C LEU A 83 0.43 -23.93 -33.89
N GLY A 84 -0.23 -24.53 -34.88
CA GLY A 84 -0.41 -25.97 -34.94
C GLY A 84 0.94 -26.60 -35.23
N ASP A 85 1.48 -27.29 -34.24
CA ASP A 85 2.56 -28.24 -34.47
C ASP A 85 1.92 -29.58 -34.85
N ASP A 86 1.95 -29.85 -36.16
CA ASP A 86 2.07 -31.20 -36.72
C ASP A 86 3.19 -31.96 -35.99
N ASP A 87 2.90 -33.18 -35.52
CA ASP A 87 3.81 -34.35 -35.47
C ASP A 87 3.46 -35.28 -34.28
N VAL A 88 2.55 -36.26 -34.51
CA VAL A 88 2.67 -37.67 -34.07
C VAL A 88 1.88 -38.57 -35.03
#